data_AF-A0A6S7GSD5-F1
#
_entry.id   AF-A0A6S7GSD5-F1
#
_cell.length_a   1.000
_cell.length_b   1.000
_cell.length_c   1.000
_cell.angle_alpha   90.00
_cell.angle_beta   90.00
_cell.angle_gamma   90.00
#
_symmetry.space_group_name_H-M   'P 1'
#
loop_
_entity.id
_entity.type
_entity.pdbx_description
1 polymer ?
#
loop_
_entity_poly.entity_id
_entity_poly.type
_entity_poly.pdbx_seq_one_letter_code
_entity_poly.pdbx_strand_id
1 'polypeptide(L)'
;MAIEWLEWQAYSRGISIRHEYNNTEKRIGTRRLPVDGFHAESQTVFQFHGCYWHGHNCHLNEGKEVNEKRDKPMKELLEDTQRNSAYITKQGFNLVECWECEWREMKKRNTALQRFIATQLRRPLDKVKTMTTRSIVNAVKNDALFGCVECDIHVPEHLKDKFSEMCPIFKNTEIRREDIGEFMKSYAEENNIMPRPRRSLIGSMIGKKIMLATPLLKWYLEHGLEVTHVYQIVEYTPKPCFKPFGDAVSDARRAGDADPSKAIIADTMKLVGNSSYGKTITNKERHRKVDYCNDDEVSELINSPFYRQMNVIDDDTYEVESAKKKIKLDLPLQVGFFVYQYAKLRMLQFYYDCLDTYLDRSDYEYCEMATDSAYIAISGESVEELVKPGLREAFENDKCNWFPRSDTTEHAKYDRREPGLFKVEWEGDGIVSLCSKTYYCFGERDKYSCKGVNKKNNVINKDKYLDVLLSKRSGSGVNRGFRVLNNTMCTYVQVKNAFSYFYPKRKVLEDEFQGQNKSRTGQTVPQGHFERFRDFRDKKSPVRDIYIRDGSQ
;
A
#
# COMPACT_ATOMS: atom_id res chain seq x y z
N MET A 1 13.59 0.82 29.35
CA MET A 1 14.69 0.13 30.06
C MET A 1 14.44 -1.36 30.20
N ALA A 2 13.28 -1.80 30.70
CA ALA A 2 12.93 -3.23 30.77
C ALA A 2 13.09 -3.95 29.42
N ILE A 3 12.52 -3.40 28.34
CA ILE A 3 12.62 -3.97 26.99
C ILE A 3 14.07 -4.03 26.51
N GLU A 4 14.86 -2.97 26.70
CA GLU A 4 16.29 -2.97 26.33
C GLU A 4 17.04 -4.11 27.03
N TRP A 5 16.72 -4.37 28.30
CA TRP A 5 17.32 -5.45 29.06
C TRP A 5 16.86 -6.82 28.58
N LEU A 6 15.56 -7.01 28.32
CA LEU A 6 15.03 -8.27 27.79
C LEU A 6 15.62 -8.61 26.42
N GLU A 7 15.70 -7.65 25.50
CA GLU A 7 16.32 -7.81 24.18
C GLU A 7 17.81 -8.14 24.31
N TRP A 8 18.52 -7.53 25.27
CA TRP A 8 19.90 -7.91 25.58
C TRP A 8 20.03 -9.32 26.16
N GLN A 9 19.13 -9.75 27.04
CA GLN A 9 19.13 -11.11 27.58
C GLN A 9 18.85 -12.13 26.47
N ALA A 10 17.92 -11.84 25.57
CA ALA A 10 17.63 -12.66 24.40
C ALA A 10 18.88 -12.78 23.51
N TYR A 11 19.49 -11.66 23.16
CA TYR A 11 20.69 -11.61 22.32
C TYR A 11 21.90 -12.32 22.95
N SER A 12 22.24 -11.97 24.20
CA SER A 12 23.44 -12.49 24.87
C SER A 12 23.38 -13.98 25.18
N ARG A 13 22.16 -14.54 25.28
CA ARG A 13 21.94 -15.98 25.53
C ARG A 13 21.58 -16.76 24.27
N GLY A 14 21.34 -16.09 23.13
CA GLY A 14 20.89 -16.74 21.90
C GLY A 14 19.50 -17.38 22.02
N ILE A 15 18.59 -16.78 22.78
CA ILE A 15 17.24 -17.31 23.04
C ILE A 15 16.15 -16.33 22.60
N SER A 16 14.92 -16.82 22.44
CA SER A 16 13.75 -15.97 22.16
C SER A 16 12.94 -15.73 23.44
N ILE A 17 12.91 -14.51 23.93
CA ILE A 17 12.17 -14.15 25.15
C ILE A 17 10.81 -13.58 24.77
N ARG A 18 9.73 -14.23 25.21
CA ARG A 18 8.35 -13.72 25.06
C ARG A 18 8.10 -12.57 26.02
N HIS A 19 7.65 -11.42 25.54
CA HIS A 19 7.33 -10.22 26.33
C HIS A 19 6.25 -9.36 25.65
N GLU A 20 5.71 -8.35 26.34
CA GLU A 20 4.56 -7.52 25.89
C GLU A 20 4.65 -7.00 24.45
N TYR A 21 5.86 -6.61 24.01
CA TYR A 21 6.08 -6.02 22.68
C TYR A 21 6.24 -7.01 21.53
N ASN A 22 6.41 -8.31 21.81
CA ASN A 22 6.51 -9.35 20.78
C ASN A 22 5.39 -10.40 20.88
N ASN A 23 4.67 -10.43 22.00
CA ASN A 23 3.53 -11.30 22.24
C ASN A 23 2.74 -10.81 23.47
N THR A 24 1.68 -11.51 23.86
CA THR A 24 1.02 -11.28 25.15
C THR A 24 1.94 -11.74 26.29
N GLU A 25 2.08 -10.98 27.37
CA GLU A 25 2.85 -11.40 28.54
C GLU A 25 2.39 -12.76 29.10
N LYS A 26 3.34 -13.57 29.57
CA LYS A 26 3.03 -14.83 30.26
C LYS A 26 2.48 -14.50 31.65
N ARG A 27 1.46 -15.27 32.07
CA ARG A 27 0.94 -15.23 33.44
C ARG A 27 1.26 -16.54 34.15
N ILE A 28 1.74 -16.44 35.39
CA ILE A 28 2.27 -17.57 36.15
C ILE A 28 1.37 -17.92 37.34
N GLY A 29 1.15 -19.22 37.50
CA GLY A 29 0.46 -19.84 38.62
C GLY A 29 -0.99 -19.41 38.81
N THR A 30 -1.59 -19.85 39.92
CA THR A 30 -2.97 -19.53 40.33
C THR A 30 -3.24 -18.04 40.49
N ARG A 31 -2.22 -17.24 40.86
CA ARG A 31 -2.33 -15.77 40.97
C ARG A 31 -2.41 -15.07 39.62
N ARG A 32 -2.15 -15.78 38.52
CA ARG A 32 -2.00 -15.22 37.16
C ARG A 32 -1.07 -14.00 37.12
N LEU A 33 0.02 -14.04 37.88
CA LEU A 33 0.99 -12.95 37.98
C LEU A 33 1.62 -12.70 36.60
N PRO A 34 1.49 -11.50 36.00
CA PRO A 34 2.18 -11.17 34.77
C PRO A 34 3.69 -11.09 35.01
N VAL A 35 4.47 -11.46 34.00
CA VAL A 35 5.93 -11.37 34.04
C VAL A 35 6.46 -10.67 32.81
N ASP A 36 7.55 -9.91 32.98
CA ASP A 36 8.09 -9.06 31.92
C ASP A 36 8.63 -9.87 30.74
N GLY A 37 9.34 -10.97 31.02
CA GLY A 37 9.88 -11.87 30.01
C GLY A 37 9.76 -13.35 30.38
N PHE A 38 9.50 -14.20 29.38
CA PHE A 38 9.40 -15.64 29.56
C PHE A 38 10.05 -16.43 28.41
N HIS A 39 10.92 -17.36 28.75
CA HIS A 39 11.48 -18.33 27.82
C HIS A 39 10.93 -19.73 28.12
N ALA A 40 10.21 -20.31 27.15
CA ALA A 40 9.46 -21.54 27.36
C ALA A 40 10.35 -22.78 27.49
N GLU A 41 11.40 -22.91 26.69
CA GLU A 41 12.23 -24.12 26.65
C GLU A 41 12.97 -24.33 27.98
N SER A 42 13.53 -23.27 28.55
CA SER A 42 14.25 -23.33 29.83
C SER A 42 13.37 -23.01 31.05
N GLN A 43 12.05 -22.85 30.86
CA GLN A 43 11.10 -22.42 31.89
C GLN A 43 11.64 -21.24 32.72
N THR A 44 12.21 -20.24 32.04
CA THR A 44 12.90 -19.11 32.69
C THR A 44 12.07 -17.84 32.58
N VAL A 45 11.95 -17.16 33.71
CA VAL A 45 11.27 -15.88 33.87
C VAL A 45 12.31 -14.79 34.05
N PHE A 46 12.13 -13.70 33.31
CA PHE A 46 12.96 -12.51 33.38
C PHE A 46 12.13 -11.37 33.97
N GLN A 47 12.61 -10.75 35.05
CA GLN A 47 11.95 -9.64 35.73
C GLN A 47 12.87 -8.43 35.81
N PHE A 48 12.40 -7.28 35.33
CA PHE A 48 13.12 -6.02 35.39
C PHE A 48 12.49 -5.11 36.44
N HIS A 49 13.24 -4.83 37.50
CA HIS A 49 12.74 -4.04 38.62
C HIS A 49 13.18 -2.58 38.49
N GLY A 50 12.26 -1.72 38.04
CA GLY A 50 12.43 -0.27 38.13
C GLY A 50 12.66 0.16 39.58
N CYS A 51 13.81 0.74 39.93
CA CYS A 51 14.20 0.90 41.33
C CYS A 51 13.17 1.72 42.12
N TYR A 52 12.65 2.79 41.53
CA TYR A 52 11.60 3.62 42.15
C TYR A 52 10.27 2.87 42.32
N TRP A 53 9.88 2.07 41.34
CA TRP A 53 8.58 1.38 41.30
C TRP A 53 8.51 0.13 42.18
N HIS A 54 9.68 -0.44 42.50
CA HIS A 54 9.83 -1.70 43.23
C HIS A 54 10.52 -1.53 44.59
N GLY A 55 10.64 -0.28 45.08
CA GLY A 55 11.13 -0.04 46.44
C GLY A 55 12.61 -0.32 46.67
N HIS A 56 13.44 -0.33 45.62
CA HIS A 56 14.86 -0.72 45.76
C HIS A 56 15.63 0.26 46.64
N ASN A 57 16.32 -0.24 47.66
CA ASN A 57 17.18 0.59 48.50
C ASN A 57 18.53 0.86 47.80
N CYS A 58 18.58 1.90 46.96
CA CYS A 58 19.77 2.30 46.23
C CYS A 58 19.83 3.82 46.03
N HIS A 59 20.95 4.32 45.50
CA HIS A 59 21.20 5.75 45.25
C HIS A 59 20.12 6.45 44.39
N LEU A 60 19.34 5.72 43.59
CA LEU A 60 18.24 6.31 42.79
C LEU A 60 17.01 6.71 43.62
N ASN A 61 16.91 6.18 44.84
CA ASN A 61 15.79 6.38 45.76
C ASN A 61 16.24 6.98 47.10
N GLU A 62 17.46 7.53 47.15
CA GLU A 62 17.97 8.15 48.36
C GLU A 62 17.04 9.30 48.82
N GLY A 63 16.69 9.30 50.11
CA GLY A 63 15.74 10.25 50.70
C GLY A 63 14.26 10.00 50.41
N LYS A 64 13.89 8.88 49.78
CA LYS A 64 12.48 8.54 49.49
C LYS A 64 11.96 7.43 50.41
N GLU A 65 11.05 7.77 51.31
CA GLU A 65 10.37 6.78 52.16
C GLU A 65 9.07 6.23 51.53
N VAL A 66 8.42 7.00 50.65
CA VAL A 66 7.15 6.68 50.01
C VAL A 66 7.26 6.82 48.49
N ASN A 67 6.62 5.93 47.74
CA ASN A 67 6.39 6.10 46.31
C ASN A 67 5.14 6.95 46.10
N GLU A 68 5.32 8.22 45.76
CA GLU A 68 4.24 9.20 45.55
C GLU A 68 3.25 8.81 44.43
N LYS A 69 3.66 7.96 43.49
CA LYS A 69 2.82 7.56 42.35
C LYS A 69 1.92 6.37 42.68
N ARG A 70 2.34 5.52 43.61
CA ARG A 70 1.57 4.36 44.08
C ARG A 70 0.93 4.58 45.44
N ASP A 71 1.25 5.68 46.10
CA ASP A 71 0.82 6.01 47.46
C ASP A 71 1.11 4.85 48.43
N LYS A 72 2.35 4.36 48.39
CA LYS A 72 2.82 3.21 49.18
C LYS A 72 4.22 3.42 49.72
N PRO A 73 4.53 2.95 50.95
CA PRO A 73 5.89 2.96 51.47
C PRO A 73 6.86 2.18 50.55
N MET A 74 8.07 2.69 50.37
CA MET A 74 9.10 2.04 49.54
C MET A 74 9.44 0.65 50.07
N LYS A 75 9.45 0.47 51.40
CA LYS A 75 9.67 -0.82 52.05
C LYS A 75 8.59 -1.84 51.69
N GLU A 76 7.32 -1.44 51.68
CA GLU A 76 6.21 -2.33 51.31
C GLU A 76 6.30 -2.76 49.84
N LEU A 77 6.69 -1.85 48.93
CA LEU A 77 6.90 -2.18 47.52
C LEU A 77 8.04 -3.19 47.31
N LEU A 78 9.09 -3.09 48.11
CA LEU A 78 10.19 -4.06 48.08
C LEU A 78 9.72 -5.44 48.57
N GLU A 79 8.96 -5.48 49.67
CA GLU A 79 8.37 -6.71 50.19
C GLU A 79 7.37 -7.33 49.19
N ASP A 80 6.54 -6.53 48.51
CA ASP A 80 5.66 -6.96 47.41
C ASP A 80 6.47 -7.59 46.26
N THR A 81 7.58 -6.94 45.88
CA THR A 81 8.47 -7.42 44.81
C THR A 81 9.11 -8.76 45.18
N GLN A 82 9.68 -8.87 46.38
CA GLN A 82 10.28 -10.12 46.88
C GLN A 82 9.27 -11.25 46.99
N ARG A 83 8.03 -10.96 47.42
CA ARG A 83 6.92 -11.94 47.44
C ARG A 83 6.58 -12.46 46.05
N ASN A 84 6.64 -11.60 45.03
CA ASN A 84 6.41 -12.02 43.64
C ASN A 84 7.56 -12.90 43.13
N SER A 85 8.81 -12.55 43.40
CA SER A 85 9.99 -13.34 43.04
C SER A 85 9.98 -14.73 43.71
N ALA A 86 9.68 -14.78 45.01
CA ALA A 86 9.51 -16.02 45.76
C ALA A 86 8.36 -16.88 45.22
N TYR A 87 7.23 -16.25 44.85
CA TYR A 87 6.11 -16.95 44.23
C TYR A 87 6.50 -17.59 42.90
N ILE A 88 7.19 -16.86 42.01
CA ILE A 88 7.62 -17.39 40.70
C ILE A 88 8.52 -18.63 40.89
N THR A 89 9.50 -18.53 41.78
CA THR A 89 10.42 -19.63 42.08
C THR A 89 9.67 -20.83 42.68
N LYS A 90 8.73 -20.59 43.60
CA LYS A 90 7.86 -21.64 44.19
C LYS A 90 6.98 -22.34 43.16
N GLN A 91 6.64 -21.67 42.05
CA GLN A 91 5.91 -22.29 40.93
C GLN A 91 6.82 -23.14 40.02
N GLY A 92 8.11 -23.29 40.35
CA GLY A 92 9.06 -24.16 39.63
C GLY A 92 9.79 -23.50 38.46
N PHE A 93 9.73 -22.17 38.35
CA PHE A 93 10.41 -21.44 37.27
C PHE A 93 11.80 -20.98 37.70
N ASN A 94 12.74 -20.98 36.75
CA ASN A 94 14.02 -20.29 36.89
C ASN A 94 13.77 -18.78 36.85
N LEU A 95 14.31 -18.01 37.79
CA LEU A 95 14.10 -16.57 37.86
C LEU A 95 15.42 -15.82 37.65
N VAL A 96 15.42 -14.91 36.67
CA VAL A 96 16.52 -13.97 36.39
C VAL A 96 15.98 -12.57 36.59
N GLU A 97 16.64 -11.80 37.47
CA GLU A 97 16.20 -10.46 37.83
C GLU A 97 17.29 -9.44 37.49
N CYS A 98 16.88 -8.21 37.22
CA CYS A 98 17.80 -7.09 37.10
C CYS A 98 17.15 -5.82 37.63
N TRP A 99 17.85 -5.15 38.54
CA TRP A 99 17.42 -3.84 39.03
C TRP A 99 17.85 -2.73 38.07
N GLU A 100 17.08 -1.65 38.04
CA GLU A 100 17.37 -0.50 37.16
C GLU A 100 18.77 0.09 37.40
N CYS A 101 19.22 0.20 38.65
CA CYS A 101 20.55 0.72 38.96
C CYS A 101 21.66 -0.21 38.44
N GLU A 102 21.48 -1.52 38.53
CA GLU A 102 22.41 -2.53 37.99
C GLU A 102 22.47 -2.42 36.48
N TRP A 103 21.31 -2.31 35.82
CA TRP A 103 21.23 -2.12 34.38
C TRP A 103 21.92 -0.84 33.91
N ARG A 104 21.73 0.26 34.64
CA ARG A 104 22.41 1.55 34.35
C ARG A 104 23.93 1.41 34.46
N GLU A 105 24.44 0.71 35.47
CA GLU A 105 25.88 0.46 35.61
C GLU A 105 26.40 -0.50 34.53
N MET A 106 25.67 -1.56 34.20
CA MET A 106 26.02 -2.46 33.10
C MET A 106 26.17 -1.70 31.77
N LYS A 107 25.25 -0.77 31.47
CA LYS A 107 25.34 0.07 30.26
C LYS A 107 26.59 0.95 30.22
N LYS A 108 27.17 1.31 31.37
CA LYS A 108 28.42 2.09 31.43
C LYS A 108 29.67 1.22 31.27
N ARG A 109 29.66 0.00 31.82
CA ARG A 109 30.86 -0.84 31.93
C ARG A 109 30.99 -1.89 30.83
N ASN A 110 29.86 -2.39 30.30
CA ASN A 110 29.86 -3.49 29.34
C ASN A 110 29.91 -2.95 27.90
N THR A 111 31.08 -3.03 27.27
CA THR A 111 31.32 -2.60 25.89
C THR A 111 30.52 -3.40 24.86
N ALA A 112 30.29 -4.70 25.07
CA ALA A 112 29.46 -5.52 24.19
C ALA A 112 27.99 -5.07 24.23
N LEU A 113 27.47 -4.74 25.42
CA LEU A 113 26.13 -4.17 25.60
C LEU A 113 26.02 -2.78 24.95
N GLN A 114 27.03 -1.92 25.12
CA GLN A 114 27.04 -0.61 24.47
C GLN A 114 26.97 -0.75 22.95
N ARG A 115 27.75 -1.69 22.38
CA ARG A 115 27.71 -2.02 20.96
C ARG A 115 26.33 -2.51 20.55
N PHE A 116 25.77 -3.48 21.27
CA PHE A 116 24.43 -4.01 21.01
C PHE A 116 23.36 -2.93 21.02
N ILE A 117 23.32 -2.07 22.04
CA ILE A 117 22.37 -0.96 22.11
C ILE A 117 22.54 -0.02 20.92
N ALA A 118 23.78 0.30 20.55
CA ALA A 118 24.09 1.19 19.44
C ALA A 118 23.73 0.61 18.07
N THR A 119 23.77 -0.71 17.89
CA THR A 119 23.60 -1.35 16.57
C THR A 119 22.26 -2.06 16.37
N GLN A 120 21.64 -2.58 17.44
CA GLN A 120 20.45 -3.44 17.36
C GLN A 120 19.19 -2.80 17.94
N LEU A 121 19.33 -1.90 18.91
CA LEU A 121 18.18 -1.28 19.59
C LEU A 121 17.92 0.16 19.15
N ARG A 122 18.98 0.96 19.01
CA ARG A 122 18.85 2.37 18.63
C ARG A 122 18.83 2.52 17.13
N ARG A 123 17.94 3.38 16.65
CA ARG A 123 17.92 3.86 15.28
C ARG A 123 18.94 5.00 15.11
N PRO A 124 19.43 5.24 13.89
CA PRO A 124 20.42 6.29 13.63
C PRO A 124 19.99 7.67 14.14
N LEU A 125 18.70 7.97 14.10
CA LEU A 125 18.17 9.30 14.42
C LEU A 125 17.65 9.46 15.85
N ASP A 126 17.65 8.42 16.68
CA ASP A 126 17.09 8.47 18.06
C ASP A 126 17.75 9.52 18.96
N LYS A 127 18.99 9.94 18.66
CA LYS A 127 19.72 10.97 19.41
C LYS A 127 19.48 12.39 18.89
N VAL A 128 18.85 12.53 17.74
CA VAL A 128 18.69 13.80 17.03
C VAL A 128 17.35 14.41 17.41
N LYS A 129 17.36 15.53 18.13
CA LYS A 129 16.13 16.20 18.58
C LYS A 129 15.45 17.02 17.49
N THR A 130 16.23 17.60 16.58
CA THR A 130 15.76 18.47 15.50
C THR A 130 16.55 18.18 14.23
N MET A 131 15.88 18.24 13.08
CA MET A 131 16.50 18.01 11.77
C MET A 131 16.03 19.06 10.78
N THR A 132 16.95 19.50 9.91
CA THR A 132 16.59 20.32 8.76
C THR A 132 16.00 19.44 7.65
N THR A 133 15.23 20.04 6.72
CA THR A 133 14.77 19.33 5.52
C THR A 133 15.91 18.64 4.77
N ARG A 134 17.05 19.32 4.61
CA ARG A 134 18.25 18.75 3.96
C ARG A 134 18.78 17.52 4.70
N SER A 135 18.86 17.59 6.03
CA SER A 135 19.30 16.46 6.86
C SER A 135 18.34 15.26 6.74
N ILE A 136 17.03 15.51 6.70
CA ILE A 136 16.01 14.46 6.54
C ILE A 136 16.14 13.82 5.15
N VAL A 137 16.21 14.62 4.10
CA VAL A 137 16.39 14.13 2.71
C VAL A 137 17.65 13.27 2.60
N ASN A 138 18.78 13.70 3.17
CA ASN A 138 20.01 12.92 3.19
C ASN A 138 19.87 11.63 4.01
N ALA A 139 19.15 11.65 5.13
CA ALA A 139 18.91 10.46 5.93
C ALA A 139 18.05 9.43 5.18
N VAL A 140 17.09 9.89 4.35
CA VAL A 140 16.31 9.00 3.46
C VAL A 140 17.20 8.42 2.36
N LYS A 141 18.03 9.24 1.69
CA LYS A 141 18.94 8.77 0.63
C LYS A 141 19.91 7.69 1.12
N ASN A 142 20.42 7.84 2.34
CA ASN A 142 21.45 6.95 2.90
C ASN A 142 20.87 5.84 3.79
N ASP A 143 19.55 5.58 3.70
CA ASP A 143 18.83 4.57 4.50
C ASP A 143 18.93 4.72 6.02
N ALA A 144 19.36 5.90 6.51
CA ALA A 144 19.42 6.20 7.93
C ALA A 144 18.05 6.51 8.54
N LEU A 145 17.06 6.87 7.71
CA LEU A 145 15.67 7.08 8.09
C LEU A 145 14.76 6.10 7.34
N PHE A 146 14.20 5.13 8.07
CA PHE A 146 13.11 4.29 7.58
C PHE A 146 11.80 4.70 8.26
N GLY A 147 10.74 4.88 7.50
CA GLY A 147 9.54 5.52 8.01
C GLY A 147 8.65 6.17 6.96
N CYS A 148 7.91 7.17 7.41
CA CYS A 148 7.10 8.07 6.60
C CYS A 148 7.61 9.50 6.68
N VAL A 149 7.52 10.25 5.59
CA VAL A 149 7.83 11.68 5.51
C VAL A 149 6.63 12.40 4.88
N GLU A 150 6.08 13.40 5.57
CA GLU A 150 5.11 14.33 4.98
C GLU A 150 5.84 15.54 4.42
N CYS A 151 5.76 15.76 3.12
CA CYS A 151 6.57 16.77 2.45
C CYS A 151 5.88 17.41 1.24
N ASP A 152 6.46 18.52 0.79
CA ASP A 152 6.25 19.07 -0.55
C ASP A 152 7.35 18.57 -1.48
N ILE A 153 6.98 18.03 -2.63
CA ILE A 153 7.89 17.47 -3.62
C ILE A 153 7.45 17.84 -5.04
N HIS A 154 8.38 18.06 -5.95
CA HIS A 154 8.07 18.24 -7.37
C HIS A 154 9.13 17.65 -8.30
N VAL A 155 8.74 17.47 -9.56
CA VAL A 155 9.64 17.21 -10.68
C VAL A 155 10.22 18.56 -11.15
N PRO A 156 11.55 18.73 -11.19
CA PRO A 156 12.20 19.91 -11.76
C PRO A 156 11.91 20.08 -13.25
N GLU A 157 11.98 21.32 -13.76
CA GLU A 157 11.60 21.66 -15.14
C GLU A 157 12.30 20.79 -16.19
N HIS A 158 13.62 20.62 -16.05
CA HIS A 158 14.46 19.85 -16.98
C HIS A 158 14.17 18.34 -16.98
N LEU A 159 13.41 17.82 -16.02
CA LEU A 159 13.01 16.41 -15.94
C LEU A 159 11.55 16.17 -16.34
N LYS A 160 10.76 17.21 -16.61
CA LYS A 160 9.34 17.03 -16.92
C LYS A 160 9.10 16.18 -18.18
N ASP A 161 9.96 16.31 -19.19
CA ASP A 161 9.87 15.50 -20.41
C ASP A 161 10.21 14.02 -20.15
N LYS A 162 11.12 13.74 -19.21
CA LYS A 162 11.38 12.36 -18.75
C LYS A 162 10.11 11.76 -18.14
N PHE A 163 9.41 12.53 -17.31
CA PHE A 163 8.28 12.05 -16.52
C PHE A 163 6.90 12.23 -17.19
N SER A 164 6.85 12.66 -18.44
CA SER A 164 5.61 13.11 -19.10
C SER A 164 4.60 12.00 -19.31
N GLU A 165 5.03 10.82 -19.79
CA GLU A 165 4.13 9.69 -20.06
C GLU A 165 3.56 9.06 -18.77
N MET A 166 4.40 8.93 -17.73
CA MET A 166 3.98 8.40 -16.43
C MET A 166 4.37 9.35 -15.29
N CYS A 167 3.55 10.40 -15.10
CA CYS A 167 3.74 11.35 -14.00
C CYS A 167 3.93 10.61 -12.65
N PRO A 168 5.07 10.81 -11.94
CA PRO A 168 5.50 9.90 -10.89
C PRO A 168 4.73 10.06 -9.58
N ILE A 169 4.17 11.24 -9.30
CA ILE A 169 3.54 11.52 -7.99
C ILE A 169 2.03 11.24 -8.05
N PHE A 170 1.62 10.09 -7.53
CA PHE A 170 0.21 9.70 -7.43
C PHE A 170 -0.49 10.35 -6.23
N LYS A 171 -1.50 11.20 -6.50
CA LYS A 171 -2.26 11.89 -5.45
C LYS A 171 -3.76 11.94 -5.75
N ASN A 172 -4.56 11.97 -4.68
CA ASN A 172 -6.01 12.19 -4.77
C ASN A 172 -6.30 13.66 -4.47
N THR A 173 -6.77 14.41 -5.46
CA THR A 173 -6.97 15.86 -5.38
C THR A 173 -8.22 16.28 -6.13
N GLU A 174 -8.67 17.51 -5.92
CA GLU A 174 -9.71 18.10 -6.74
C GLU A 174 -9.11 18.56 -8.06
N ILE A 175 -9.70 18.11 -9.16
CA ILE A 175 -9.37 18.55 -10.51
C ILE A 175 -10.54 19.37 -11.07
N ARG A 176 -10.22 20.39 -11.85
CA ARG A 176 -11.16 21.29 -12.52
C ARG A 176 -11.02 21.16 -14.05
N ARG A 177 -11.88 21.83 -14.81
CA ARG A 177 -11.80 21.80 -16.29
C ARG A 177 -10.51 22.43 -16.79
N GLU A 178 -9.93 23.36 -16.04
CA GLU A 178 -8.67 24.01 -16.41
C GLU A 178 -7.46 23.06 -16.28
N ASP A 179 -7.60 21.93 -15.57
CA ASP A 179 -6.53 20.98 -15.31
C ASP A 179 -6.43 19.85 -16.35
N ILE A 180 -7.45 19.66 -17.21
CA ILE A 180 -7.61 18.45 -18.05
C ILE A 180 -7.19 18.60 -19.52
N GLY A 181 -6.53 19.72 -19.85
CA GLY A 181 -6.13 20.05 -21.22
C GLY A 181 -7.25 20.68 -22.05
N GLU A 182 -6.90 21.48 -23.05
CA GLU A 182 -7.87 22.28 -23.80
C GLU A 182 -8.88 21.42 -24.54
N PHE A 183 -8.43 20.33 -25.16
CA PHE A 183 -9.29 19.42 -25.92
C PHE A 183 -10.46 18.84 -25.08
N MET A 184 -10.14 18.24 -23.92
CA MET A 184 -11.18 17.70 -23.02
C MET A 184 -11.95 18.77 -22.27
N LYS A 185 -11.36 19.95 -22.08
CA LYS A 185 -12.06 21.11 -21.52
C LYS A 185 -13.17 21.59 -22.46
N SER A 186 -12.89 21.78 -23.75
CA SER A 186 -13.90 22.16 -24.74
C SER A 186 -15.03 21.13 -24.80
N TYR A 187 -14.69 19.84 -24.88
CA TYR A 187 -15.69 18.76 -24.84
C TYR A 187 -16.54 18.81 -23.56
N ALA A 188 -15.93 19.07 -22.40
CA ALA A 188 -16.64 19.17 -21.12
C ALA A 188 -17.57 20.39 -21.05
N GLU A 189 -17.19 21.51 -21.64
CA GLU A 189 -18.01 22.71 -21.72
C GLU A 189 -19.22 22.50 -22.63
N GLU A 190 -19.01 22.00 -23.85
CA GLU A 190 -20.06 21.71 -24.83
C GLU A 190 -21.11 20.72 -24.29
N ASN A 191 -20.66 19.70 -23.56
CA ASN A 191 -21.54 18.65 -23.02
C ASN A 191 -21.99 18.91 -21.57
N ASN A 192 -21.66 20.07 -20.99
CA ASN A 192 -21.94 20.42 -19.60
C ASN A 192 -21.49 19.35 -18.57
N ILE A 193 -20.31 18.75 -18.80
CA ILE A 193 -19.72 17.73 -17.95
C ILE A 193 -18.74 18.38 -16.98
N MET A 194 -18.69 17.92 -15.72
CA MET A 194 -17.75 18.45 -14.71
C MET A 194 -17.85 19.98 -14.49
N PRO A 195 -19.05 20.54 -14.25
CA PRO A 195 -19.21 21.97 -13.97
C PRO A 195 -18.64 22.38 -12.60
N ARG A 196 -18.28 21.40 -11.75
CA ARG A 196 -17.68 21.59 -10.43
C ARG A 196 -16.42 20.74 -10.33
N PRO A 197 -15.46 21.16 -9.48
CA PRO A 197 -14.27 20.36 -9.20
C PRO A 197 -14.64 18.94 -8.77
N ARG A 198 -13.90 17.96 -9.26
CA ARG A 198 -14.11 16.54 -8.96
C ARG A 198 -12.89 15.97 -8.29
N ARG A 199 -13.09 15.33 -7.14
CA ARG A 199 -12.01 14.60 -6.46
C ARG A 199 -11.62 13.33 -7.23
N SER A 200 -10.37 13.26 -7.68
CA SER A 200 -9.84 12.17 -8.51
C SER A 200 -8.42 11.78 -8.11
N LEU A 201 -8.11 10.49 -8.27
CA LEU A 201 -6.73 10.00 -8.24
C LEU A 201 -6.08 10.24 -9.60
N ILE A 202 -4.96 10.97 -9.61
CA ILE A 202 -4.19 11.33 -10.81
C ILE A 202 -2.68 11.08 -10.58
N GLY A 203 -1.92 10.96 -11.67
CA GLY A 203 -0.49 11.21 -11.66
C GLY A 203 -0.22 12.72 -11.69
N SER A 204 0.85 13.18 -11.07
CA SER A 204 1.19 14.60 -11.01
C SER A 204 2.70 14.80 -11.01
N MET A 205 3.12 15.99 -11.43
CA MET A 205 4.50 16.47 -11.30
C MET A 205 4.76 17.13 -9.95
N ILE A 206 3.72 17.33 -9.12
CA ILE A 206 3.82 18.05 -7.84
C ILE A 206 3.00 17.31 -6.78
N GLY A 207 3.60 17.11 -5.60
CA GLY A 207 2.94 16.68 -4.37
C GLY A 207 3.04 17.79 -3.32
N LYS A 208 1.89 18.21 -2.77
CA LYS A 208 1.84 19.16 -1.66
C LYS A 208 1.34 18.46 -0.41
N LYS A 209 2.05 18.62 0.69
CA LYS A 209 1.78 17.98 1.98
C LYS A 209 1.43 16.49 1.81
N ILE A 210 2.22 15.79 1.01
CA ILE A 210 2.02 14.38 0.68
C ILE A 210 2.78 13.50 1.67
N MET A 211 2.12 12.49 2.21
CA MET A 211 2.75 11.46 3.04
C MET A 211 3.35 10.37 2.15
N LEU A 212 4.66 10.17 2.23
CA LEU A 212 5.41 9.19 1.44
C LEU A 212 6.14 8.21 2.36
N ALA A 213 6.13 6.93 2.00
CA ALA A 213 7.06 6.00 2.62
C ALA A 213 8.48 6.29 2.12
N THR A 214 9.45 6.22 3.03
CA THR A 214 10.87 6.49 2.75
C THR A 214 11.46 5.72 1.56
N PRO A 215 11.11 4.45 1.25
CA PRO A 215 11.60 3.78 0.05
C PRO A 215 11.13 4.45 -1.26
N LEU A 216 9.86 4.85 -1.33
CA LEU A 216 9.34 5.57 -2.51
C LEU A 216 9.95 6.97 -2.62
N LEU A 217 10.10 7.66 -1.48
CA LEU A 217 10.75 8.97 -1.46
C LEU A 217 12.23 8.87 -1.88
N LYS A 218 12.96 7.85 -1.44
CA LYS A 218 14.33 7.58 -1.86
C LYS A 218 14.42 7.45 -3.38
N TRP A 219 13.56 6.61 -3.96
CA TRP A 219 13.49 6.45 -5.42
C TRP A 219 13.25 7.78 -6.14
N TYR A 220 12.29 8.59 -5.66
CA TYR A 220 12.06 9.93 -6.23
C TYR A 220 13.31 10.82 -6.18
N LEU A 221 14.00 10.82 -5.05
CA LEU A 221 15.19 11.64 -4.83
C LEU A 221 16.39 11.19 -5.67
N GLU A 222 16.53 9.88 -5.92
CA GLU A 222 17.53 9.30 -6.83
C GLU A 222 17.20 9.63 -8.30
N HIS A 223 15.92 9.78 -8.60
CA HIS A 223 15.38 10.16 -9.90
C HIS A 223 15.34 11.67 -10.15
N GLY A 224 15.92 12.46 -9.24
CA GLY A 224 16.08 13.91 -9.39
C GLY A 224 14.86 14.74 -8.98
N LEU A 225 13.83 14.16 -8.37
CA LEU A 225 12.75 14.96 -7.78
C LEU A 225 13.24 15.71 -6.55
N GLU A 226 12.66 16.88 -6.31
CA GLU A 226 13.12 17.82 -5.29
C GLU A 226 12.07 17.98 -4.18
N VAL A 227 12.52 17.75 -2.94
CA VAL A 227 11.73 18.07 -1.74
C VAL A 227 12.01 19.51 -1.33
N THR A 228 10.96 20.32 -1.26
CA THR A 228 11.05 21.75 -0.92
C THR A 228 10.72 22.05 0.54
N HIS A 229 9.91 21.20 1.18
CA HIS A 229 9.53 21.37 2.57
C HIS A 229 9.20 20.03 3.22
N VAL A 230 9.52 19.86 4.51
CA VAL A 230 9.14 18.68 5.31
C VAL A 230 8.34 19.15 6.52
N TYR A 231 7.13 18.61 6.67
CA TYR A 231 6.21 18.94 7.74
C TYR A 231 6.41 18.07 8.97
N GLN A 232 6.59 16.76 8.75
CA GLN A 232 6.77 15.78 9.82
C GLN A 232 7.39 14.49 9.30
N ILE A 233 7.96 13.72 10.22
CA ILE A 233 8.48 12.37 9.99
C ILE A 233 7.90 11.41 11.03
N VAL A 234 7.72 10.16 10.63
CA VAL A 234 7.42 9.06 11.55
C VAL A 234 8.43 7.96 11.26
N GLU A 235 9.34 7.73 12.20
CA GLU A 235 10.42 6.76 12.06
C GLU A 235 10.01 5.38 12.60
N TYR A 236 10.38 4.32 11.87
CA TYR A 236 10.14 2.92 12.20
C TYR A 236 11.43 2.11 12.11
N THR A 237 11.45 0.92 12.71
CA THR A 237 12.49 -0.08 12.49
C THR A 237 11.99 -1.08 11.43
N PRO A 238 12.64 -1.19 10.26
CA PRO A 238 12.22 -2.13 9.23
C PRO A 238 12.47 -3.57 9.70
N LYS A 239 11.44 -4.43 9.60
CA LYS A 239 11.54 -5.87 9.86
C LYS A 239 10.67 -6.65 8.86
N PRO A 240 11.11 -7.80 8.33
CA PRO A 240 10.33 -8.63 7.41
C PRO A 240 9.27 -9.49 8.15
N CYS A 241 8.47 -8.86 9.00
CA CYS A 241 7.53 -9.55 9.90
C CYS A 241 6.41 -10.33 9.19
N PHE A 242 6.15 -10.04 7.91
CA PHE A 242 5.14 -10.71 7.10
C PHE A 242 5.72 -11.68 6.06
N LYS A 243 7.05 -11.91 6.04
CA LYS A 243 7.66 -12.81 5.05
C LYS A 243 7.05 -14.22 5.09
N PRO A 244 6.91 -14.89 6.25
CA PRO A 244 6.31 -16.23 6.28
C PRO A 244 4.87 -16.26 5.77
N PHE A 245 4.12 -15.18 5.99
CA PHE A 245 2.75 -15.05 5.47
C PHE A 245 2.73 -14.89 3.95
N GLY A 246 3.59 -14.04 3.38
CA GLY A 246 3.73 -13.88 1.94
C GLY A 246 4.18 -15.16 1.25
N ASP A 247 5.20 -15.83 1.81
CA ASP A 247 5.70 -17.12 1.32
C ASP A 247 4.56 -18.16 1.28
N ALA A 248 3.78 -18.29 2.36
CA ALA A 248 2.66 -19.23 2.43
C ALA A 248 1.57 -18.95 1.37
N VAL A 249 1.30 -17.69 1.04
CA VAL A 249 0.37 -17.32 -0.03
C VAL A 249 0.93 -17.74 -1.39
N SER A 250 2.19 -17.42 -1.69
CA SER A 250 2.82 -17.78 -2.96
C SER A 250 2.94 -19.30 -3.12
N ASP A 251 3.36 -20.02 -2.08
CA ASP A 251 3.53 -21.47 -2.11
C ASP A 251 2.19 -22.20 -2.32
N ALA A 252 1.12 -21.75 -1.66
CA ALA A 252 -0.23 -22.29 -1.90
C ALA A 252 -0.67 -22.07 -3.36
N ARG A 253 -0.34 -20.93 -3.96
CA ARG A 253 -0.64 -20.64 -5.37
C ARG A 253 0.19 -21.49 -6.33
N ARG A 254 1.48 -21.69 -6.05
CA ARG A 254 2.35 -22.61 -6.81
C ARG A 254 1.80 -24.04 -6.75
N ALA A 255 1.37 -24.49 -5.56
CA ALA A 255 0.78 -25.81 -5.39
C ALA A 255 -0.54 -25.96 -6.16
N GLY A 256 -1.39 -24.93 -6.22
CA GLY A 256 -2.63 -24.94 -7.01
C GLY A 256 -2.40 -24.94 -8.52
N ASP A 257 -1.33 -24.30 -9.01
CA ASP A 257 -0.94 -24.38 -10.42
C ASP A 257 -0.41 -25.78 -10.81
N ALA A 258 0.24 -26.48 -9.87
CA ALA A 258 0.78 -27.82 -10.07
C ALA A 258 -0.29 -28.93 -9.94
N ASP A 259 -1.31 -28.71 -9.11
CA ASP A 259 -2.35 -29.70 -8.78
C ASP A 259 -3.73 -29.03 -8.76
N PRO A 260 -4.58 -29.29 -9.78
CA PRO A 260 -5.93 -28.72 -9.87
C PRO A 260 -6.83 -29.00 -8.66
N SER A 261 -6.57 -30.07 -7.89
CA SER A 261 -7.34 -30.37 -6.66
C SER A 261 -7.11 -29.31 -5.56
N LYS A 262 -6.01 -28.56 -5.64
CA LYS A 262 -5.65 -27.48 -4.71
C LYS A 262 -6.07 -26.09 -5.19
N ALA A 263 -6.75 -25.97 -6.34
CA ALA A 263 -7.18 -24.69 -6.90
C ALA A 263 -8.01 -23.85 -5.90
N ILE A 264 -8.94 -24.49 -5.17
CA ILE A 264 -9.76 -23.81 -4.15
C ILE A 264 -8.89 -23.22 -3.03
N ILE A 265 -7.86 -23.95 -2.60
CA ILE A 265 -6.93 -23.49 -1.56
C ILE A 265 -6.10 -22.32 -2.09
N ALA A 266 -5.60 -22.41 -3.32
CA ALA A 266 -4.85 -21.33 -3.97
C ALA A 266 -5.68 -20.05 -4.10
N ASP A 267 -6.93 -20.14 -4.56
CA ASP A 267 -7.84 -19.00 -4.68
C ASP A 267 -8.21 -18.41 -3.31
N THR A 268 -8.43 -19.28 -2.32
CA THR A 268 -8.68 -18.85 -0.94
C THR A 268 -7.47 -18.12 -0.36
N MET A 269 -6.26 -18.65 -0.54
CA MET A 269 -5.03 -18.02 -0.06
C MET A 269 -4.73 -16.70 -0.78
N LYS A 270 -5.03 -16.60 -2.07
CA LYS A 270 -5.01 -15.32 -2.80
C LYS A 270 -5.98 -14.31 -2.17
N LEU A 271 -7.20 -14.73 -1.85
CA LEU A 271 -8.18 -13.87 -1.17
C LEU A 271 -7.69 -13.46 0.23
N VAL A 272 -7.11 -14.39 1.00
CA VAL A 272 -6.53 -14.11 2.33
C VAL A 272 -5.38 -13.11 2.23
N GLY A 273 -4.48 -13.27 1.27
CA GLY A 273 -3.41 -12.31 0.97
C GLY A 273 -3.95 -10.90 0.71
N ASN A 274 -4.89 -10.79 -0.24
CA ASN A 274 -5.44 -9.50 -0.66
C ASN A 274 -6.36 -8.84 0.37
N SER A 275 -7.16 -9.63 1.08
CA SER A 275 -8.08 -9.12 2.11
C SER A 275 -7.37 -8.73 3.40
N SER A 276 -6.22 -9.36 3.72
CA SER A 276 -5.43 -9.04 4.91
C SER A 276 -4.99 -7.58 4.95
N TYR A 277 -4.31 -7.10 3.91
CA TYR A 277 -3.91 -5.68 3.88
C TYR A 277 -5.13 -4.75 3.77
N GLY A 278 -6.16 -5.15 3.01
CA GLY A 278 -7.42 -4.41 2.90
C GLY A 278 -8.10 -4.21 4.26
N LYS A 279 -8.02 -5.22 5.14
CA LYS A 279 -8.53 -5.13 6.50
C LYS A 279 -7.77 -4.08 7.31
N THR A 280 -6.44 -4.00 7.18
CA THR A 280 -5.62 -3.04 7.95
C THR A 280 -5.98 -1.58 7.70
N ILE A 281 -6.53 -1.25 6.53
CA ILE A 281 -6.92 0.11 6.10
C ILE A 281 -8.42 0.39 6.22
N THR A 282 -9.15 -0.42 6.99
CA THR A 282 -10.59 -0.24 7.19
C THR A 282 -10.87 1.14 7.80
N ASN A 283 -11.68 1.96 7.12
CA ASN A 283 -12.17 3.20 7.71
C ASN A 283 -13.29 2.91 8.72
N LYS A 284 -12.92 2.79 10.00
CA LYS A 284 -13.87 2.55 11.09
C LYS A 284 -14.78 3.73 11.42
N GLU A 285 -14.48 4.94 10.93
CA GLU A 285 -15.31 6.13 11.12
C GLU A 285 -16.61 6.08 10.31
N ARG A 286 -16.59 5.30 9.21
CA ARG A 286 -17.78 5.02 8.41
C ARG A 286 -18.69 3.97 9.01
N HIS A 287 -18.23 3.20 10.00
CA HIS A 287 -19.05 2.17 10.62
C HIS A 287 -20.22 2.82 11.38
N ARG A 288 -21.39 2.19 11.27
CA ARG A 288 -22.60 2.58 11.98
C ARG A 288 -22.88 1.63 13.13
N LYS A 289 -23.63 2.11 14.12
CA LYS A 289 -24.35 1.29 15.08
C LYS A 289 -25.76 1.13 14.50
N VAL A 290 -26.23 -0.10 14.42
CA VAL A 290 -27.58 -0.43 13.97
C VAL A 290 -28.31 -0.96 15.19
N ASP A 291 -29.43 -0.33 15.52
CA ASP A 291 -30.34 -0.77 16.58
C ASP A 291 -31.69 -1.08 15.92
N TYR A 292 -32.34 -2.15 16.38
CA TYR A 292 -33.72 -2.47 16.02
C TYR A 292 -34.59 -2.14 17.22
N CYS A 293 -35.59 -1.29 17.03
CA CYS A 293 -36.37 -0.72 18.12
C CYS A 293 -37.84 -0.54 17.72
N ASN A 294 -38.71 -0.35 18.70
CA ASN A 294 -40.14 -0.12 18.50
C ASN A 294 -40.50 1.38 18.51
N ASP A 295 -41.80 1.70 18.44
CA ASP A 295 -42.30 3.08 18.43
C ASP A 295 -41.86 3.93 19.64
N ASP A 296 -41.79 3.33 20.83
CA ASP A 296 -41.43 4.03 22.05
C ASP A 296 -39.94 4.43 22.05
N GLU A 297 -39.08 3.51 21.63
CA GLU A 297 -37.62 3.66 21.66
C GLU A 297 -37.09 4.49 20.49
N VAL A 298 -37.75 4.45 19.33
CA VAL A 298 -37.28 5.13 18.10
C VAL A 298 -37.20 6.65 18.28
N SER A 299 -38.14 7.22 19.05
CA SER A 299 -38.21 8.64 19.34
C SER A 299 -36.96 9.13 20.08
N GLU A 300 -36.43 8.35 21.03
CA GLU A 300 -35.18 8.71 21.73
C GLU A 300 -33.97 8.65 20.80
N LEU A 301 -33.92 7.63 19.93
CA LEU A 301 -32.78 7.41 19.04
C LEU A 301 -32.69 8.47 17.93
N ILE A 302 -33.82 8.93 17.38
CA ILE A 302 -33.85 10.00 16.36
C ILE A 302 -33.35 11.34 16.93
N ASN A 303 -33.69 11.62 18.20
CA ASN A 303 -33.28 12.86 18.88
C ASN A 303 -31.79 12.86 19.27
N SER A 304 -31.09 11.74 19.13
CA SER A 304 -29.65 11.66 19.37
C SER A 304 -28.86 12.45 18.31
N PRO A 305 -27.83 13.24 18.70
CA PRO A 305 -26.95 13.93 17.74
C PRO A 305 -26.14 12.95 16.86
N PHE A 306 -26.16 11.66 17.20
CA PHE A 306 -25.50 10.60 16.45
C PHE A 306 -26.42 9.96 15.41
N TYR A 307 -27.71 10.27 15.40
CA TYR A 307 -28.66 9.75 14.41
C TYR A 307 -28.18 10.01 12.97
N ARG A 308 -28.41 9.06 12.07
CA ARG A 308 -28.07 9.17 10.64
C ARG A 308 -29.23 8.86 9.74
N GLN A 309 -29.87 7.72 9.94
CA GLN A 309 -31.04 7.32 9.16
C GLN A 309 -31.86 6.29 9.93
N MET A 310 -33.12 6.14 9.52
CA MET A 310 -34.05 5.14 10.02
C MET A 310 -34.74 4.49 8.83
N ASN A 311 -34.93 3.18 8.89
CA ASN A 311 -35.76 2.41 7.97
C ASN A 311 -36.90 1.75 8.76
N VAL A 312 -38.12 1.84 8.27
CA VAL A 312 -39.27 1.11 8.83
C VAL A 312 -39.24 -0.32 8.30
N ILE A 313 -39.29 -1.32 9.19
CA ILE A 313 -39.31 -2.74 8.81
C ILE A 313 -40.75 -3.24 8.71
N ASP A 314 -41.53 -2.97 9.76
CA ASP A 314 -42.96 -3.25 9.87
C ASP A 314 -43.62 -2.22 10.79
N ASP A 315 -44.88 -2.47 11.18
CA ASP A 315 -45.73 -1.50 11.89
C ASP A 315 -45.18 -1.08 13.27
N ASP A 316 -44.30 -1.88 13.91
CA ASP A 316 -43.74 -1.57 15.24
C ASP A 316 -42.24 -1.89 15.33
N THR A 317 -41.55 -1.98 14.19
CA THR A 317 -40.11 -2.27 14.15
C THR A 317 -39.38 -1.33 13.20
N TYR A 318 -38.38 -0.65 13.75
CA TYR A 318 -37.52 0.31 13.05
C TYR A 318 -36.07 -0.13 13.13
N GLU A 319 -35.37 -0.04 12.01
CA GLU A 319 -33.91 -0.10 11.96
C GLU A 319 -33.37 1.33 12.04
N VAL A 320 -32.69 1.68 13.14
CA VAL A 320 -32.06 2.99 13.31
C VAL A 320 -30.54 2.86 13.16
N GLU A 321 -29.99 3.59 12.20
CA GLU A 321 -28.55 3.75 12.05
C GLU A 321 -28.05 5.02 12.75
N SER A 322 -27.07 4.85 13.63
CA SER A 322 -26.36 5.93 14.31
C SER A 322 -24.86 5.89 14.05
N ALA A 323 -24.22 7.06 14.07
CA ALA A 323 -22.77 7.16 14.18
C ALA A 323 -22.30 6.62 15.54
N LYS A 324 -21.09 6.06 15.59
CA LYS A 324 -20.52 5.57 16.84
C LYS A 324 -20.03 6.74 17.70
N LYS A 325 -20.47 6.81 18.97
CA LYS A 325 -20.03 7.84 19.93
C LYS A 325 -18.52 7.83 20.18
N LYS A 326 -17.92 6.63 20.19
CA LYS A 326 -16.48 6.41 20.33
C LYS A 326 -16.03 5.43 19.26
N ILE A 327 -14.97 5.78 18.53
CA ILE A 327 -14.38 4.94 17.50
C ILE A 327 -12.99 4.53 17.98
N LYS A 328 -12.75 3.22 18.10
CA LYS A 328 -11.43 2.66 18.44
C LYS A 328 -10.66 2.38 17.15
N LEU A 329 -9.57 3.10 16.93
CA LEU A 329 -8.64 2.90 15.81
C LEU A 329 -7.52 1.94 16.22
N ASP A 330 -7.82 0.65 16.23
CA ASP A 330 -6.92 -0.45 16.65
C ASP A 330 -6.53 -1.37 15.49
N LEU A 331 -6.45 -0.83 14.27
CA LEU A 331 -5.90 -1.52 13.11
C LEU A 331 -4.55 -0.93 12.73
N PRO A 332 -3.59 -1.76 12.26
CA PRO A 332 -2.26 -1.29 11.89
C PRO A 332 -2.28 -0.63 10.49
N LEU A 333 -2.88 0.55 10.39
CA LEU A 333 -3.05 1.33 9.15
C LEU A 333 -1.74 1.49 8.36
N GLN A 334 -0.61 1.59 9.06
CA GLN A 334 0.72 1.70 8.48
C GLN A 334 1.06 0.53 7.57
N VAL A 335 0.57 -0.68 7.84
CA VAL A 335 0.83 -1.86 6.99
C VAL A 335 0.26 -1.64 5.59
N GLY A 336 -1.04 -1.36 5.49
CA GLY A 336 -1.65 -1.12 4.18
C GLY A 336 -1.20 0.18 3.52
N PHE A 337 -0.79 1.20 4.29
CA PHE A 337 -0.11 2.37 3.73
C PHE A 337 1.17 1.96 3.00
N PHE A 338 2.09 1.24 3.66
CA PHE A 338 3.35 0.80 3.05
C PHE A 338 3.14 -0.13 1.87
N VAL A 339 2.17 -1.07 1.94
CA VAL A 339 1.82 -1.96 0.81
C VAL A 339 1.52 -1.14 -0.45
N TYR A 340 0.69 -0.10 -0.36
CA TYR A 340 0.41 0.75 -1.52
C TYR A 340 1.59 1.61 -1.96
N GLN A 341 2.45 2.04 -1.04
CA GLN A 341 3.65 2.82 -1.40
C GLN A 341 4.65 1.95 -2.17
N TYR A 342 4.85 0.70 -1.74
CA TYR A 342 5.66 -0.29 -2.47
C TYR A 342 5.04 -0.68 -3.82
N ALA A 343 3.71 -0.84 -3.90
CA ALA A 343 3.06 -1.12 -5.18
C ALA A 343 3.27 0.02 -6.20
N LYS A 344 3.14 1.29 -5.77
CA LYS A 344 3.46 2.46 -6.60
C LYS A 344 4.93 2.47 -7.03
N LEU A 345 5.82 2.25 -6.06
CA LEU A 345 7.26 2.18 -6.31
C LEU A 345 7.56 1.11 -7.37
N ARG A 346 7.00 -0.10 -7.24
CA ARG A 346 7.27 -1.19 -8.16
C ARG A 346 6.82 -0.90 -9.58
N MET A 347 5.66 -0.26 -9.75
CA MET A 347 5.19 0.17 -11.07
C MET A 347 6.07 1.27 -11.69
N LEU A 348 6.55 2.22 -10.87
CA LEU A 348 7.47 3.26 -11.32
C LEU A 348 8.83 2.67 -11.73
N GLN A 349 9.36 1.76 -10.92
CA GLN A 349 10.59 1.02 -11.23
C GLN A 349 10.46 0.23 -12.52
N PHE A 350 9.34 -0.47 -12.73
CA PHE A 350 9.12 -1.20 -13.97
C PHE A 350 9.12 -0.28 -15.20
N TYR A 351 8.44 0.86 -15.11
CA TYR A 351 8.42 1.79 -16.23
C TYR A 351 9.79 2.47 -16.45
N TYR A 352 10.36 3.10 -15.42
CA TYR A 352 11.55 3.96 -15.57
C TYR A 352 12.88 3.21 -15.46
N ASP A 353 12.97 2.21 -14.58
CA ASP A 353 14.23 1.52 -14.30
C ASP A 353 14.41 0.30 -15.21
N CYS A 354 13.31 -0.25 -15.75
CA CYS A 354 13.33 -1.35 -16.72
C CYS A 354 13.02 -0.88 -18.15
N LEU A 355 11.78 -0.50 -18.46
CA LEU A 355 11.39 -0.20 -19.84
C LEU A 355 12.14 1.01 -20.43
N ASP A 356 12.12 2.16 -19.77
CA ASP A 356 12.77 3.40 -20.26
C ASP A 356 14.30 3.28 -20.31
N THR A 357 14.88 2.51 -19.38
CA THR A 357 16.32 2.20 -19.36
C THR A 357 16.71 1.38 -20.59
N TYR A 358 16.06 0.22 -20.80
CA TYR A 358 16.52 -0.78 -21.76
C TYR A 358 15.94 -0.62 -23.17
N LEU A 359 14.75 -0.04 -23.31
CA LEU A 359 14.07 0.14 -24.58
C LEU A 359 14.13 1.59 -25.06
N ASP A 360 14.10 1.81 -26.37
CA ASP A 360 13.91 3.15 -26.90
C ASP A 360 12.43 3.56 -26.75
N ARG A 361 12.16 4.80 -26.33
CA ARG A 361 10.77 5.32 -26.23
C ARG A 361 10.04 5.36 -27.59
N SER A 362 10.76 5.18 -28.70
CA SER A 362 10.17 4.98 -30.01
C SER A 362 9.83 3.53 -30.33
N ASP A 363 9.98 2.59 -29.39
CA ASP A 363 9.67 1.18 -29.59
C ASP A 363 8.57 0.65 -28.66
N TYR A 364 8.12 1.44 -27.68
CA TYR A 364 7.01 1.06 -26.79
C TYR A 364 6.13 2.25 -26.38
N GLU A 365 4.90 1.95 -25.99
CA GLU A 365 3.91 2.93 -25.55
C GLU A 365 3.01 2.37 -24.45
N TYR A 366 2.80 3.14 -23.38
CA TYR A 366 2.10 2.70 -22.18
C TYR A 366 0.61 3.06 -22.22
N CYS A 367 -0.18 2.20 -22.87
CA CYS A 367 -1.57 2.46 -23.23
C CYS A 367 -2.54 2.58 -22.04
N GLU A 368 -2.45 1.70 -21.03
CA GLU A 368 -3.35 1.71 -19.87
C GLU A 368 -2.69 1.09 -18.64
N MET A 369 -2.92 1.68 -17.47
CA MET A 369 -2.50 1.13 -16.18
C MET A 369 -3.68 0.78 -15.28
N ALA A 370 -3.65 -0.42 -14.69
CA ALA A 370 -4.61 -0.83 -13.68
C ALA A 370 -3.92 -1.46 -12.46
N THR A 371 -3.62 -0.63 -11.45
CA THR A 371 -3.02 -1.01 -10.16
C THR A 371 -1.64 -1.65 -10.26
N ASP A 372 -1.60 -2.92 -10.66
CA ASP A 372 -0.47 -3.87 -10.69
C ASP A 372 -0.23 -4.39 -12.11
N SER A 373 -0.87 -3.78 -13.11
CA SER A 373 -0.81 -4.22 -14.50
C SER A 373 -0.77 -3.06 -15.49
N ALA A 374 -0.22 -3.38 -16.65
CA ALA A 374 0.04 -2.46 -17.76
C ALA A 374 -0.41 -3.10 -19.08
N TYR A 375 -1.03 -2.31 -19.95
CA TYR A 375 -1.11 -2.60 -21.38
C TYR A 375 -0.07 -1.74 -22.08
N ILE A 376 0.78 -2.38 -22.87
CA ILE A 376 1.92 -1.75 -23.53
C ILE A 376 1.90 -2.18 -24.99
N ALA A 377 1.88 -1.23 -25.91
CA ALA A 377 2.13 -1.49 -27.32
C ALA A 377 3.64 -1.52 -27.54
N ILE A 378 4.15 -2.50 -28.28
CA ILE A 378 5.56 -2.65 -28.61
C ILE A 378 5.74 -2.83 -30.12
N SER A 379 6.85 -2.34 -30.67
CA SER A 379 7.15 -2.38 -32.11
C SER A 379 7.92 -3.63 -32.59
N GLY A 380 8.00 -4.65 -31.73
CA GLY A 380 8.69 -5.92 -31.99
C GLY A 380 7.93 -7.11 -31.39
N GLU A 381 8.45 -8.33 -31.55
CA GLU A 381 7.77 -9.54 -31.12
C GLU A 381 7.85 -9.78 -29.60
N SER A 382 8.89 -9.24 -28.96
CA SER A 382 9.10 -9.31 -27.51
C SER A 382 9.87 -8.11 -26.96
N VAL A 383 9.88 -7.95 -25.63
CA VAL A 383 10.66 -6.91 -24.95
C VAL A 383 12.17 -7.09 -25.19
N GLU A 384 12.64 -8.34 -25.20
CA GLU A 384 14.05 -8.69 -25.38
C GLU A 384 14.60 -8.28 -26.75
N GLU A 385 13.78 -8.38 -27.80
CA GLU A 385 14.17 -7.97 -29.15
C GLU A 385 14.45 -6.46 -29.23
N LEU A 386 13.67 -5.68 -28.48
CA LEU A 386 13.70 -4.22 -28.47
C LEU A 386 14.77 -3.64 -27.54
N VAL A 387 15.51 -4.49 -26.81
CA VAL A 387 16.60 -4.03 -25.94
C VAL A 387 17.68 -3.34 -26.77
N LYS A 388 17.99 -2.09 -26.40
CA LYS A 388 19.05 -1.26 -26.99
C LYS A 388 20.33 -2.10 -27.14
N PRO A 389 20.94 -2.18 -28.34
CA PRO A 389 22.08 -3.08 -28.59
C PRO A 389 23.22 -2.96 -27.57
N GLY A 390 23.54 -1.73 -27.14
CA GLY A 390 24.60 -1.47 -26.15
C GLY A 390 24.26 -1.83 -24.69
N LEU A 391 23.01 -2.21 -24.39
CA LEU A 391 22.56 -2.56 -23.04
C LEU A 391 22.15 -4.03 -22.90
N ARG A 392 22.32 -4.87 -23.94
CA ARG A 392 21.88 -6.28 -23.91
C ARG A 392 22.50 -7.10 -22.79
N GLU A 393 23.81 -6.94 -22.55
CA GLU A 393 24.50 -7.63 -21.46
C GLU A 393 24.00 -7.16 -20.09
N ALA A 394 23.81 -5.85 -19.91
CA ALA A 394 23.27 -5.27 -18.69
C ALA A 394 21.83 -5.77 -18.44
N PHE A 395 21.00 -5.78 -19.48
CA PHE A 395 19.65 -6.31 -19.43
C PHE A 395 19.64 -7.78 -19.05
N GLU A 396 20.47 -8.63 -19.64
CA GLU A 396 20.49 -10.06 -19.32
C GLU A 396 20.84 -10.31 -17.85
N ASN A 397 21.79 -9.55 -17.30
CA ASN A 397 22.15 -9.62 -15.87
C ASN A 397 21.04 -9.12 -14.93
N ASP A 398 20.17 -8.23 -15.40
CA ASP A 398 19.11 -7.61 -14.62
C ASP A 398 17.71 -8.20 -14.90
N LYS A 399 17.56 -8.99 -15.97
CA LYS A 399 16.29 -9.52 -16.49
C LYS A 399 15.48 -10.24 -15.43
N CYS A 400 16.15 -11.06 -14.61
CA CYS A 400 15.53 -11.87 -13.57
C CYS A 400 15.02 -11.04 -12.37
N ASN A 401 15.41 -9.76 -12.27
CA ASN A 401 14.81 -8.84 -11.31
C ASN A 401 13.45 -8.31 -11.78
N TRP A 402 13.11 -8.47 -13.06
CA TRP A 402 11.89 -7.93 -13.67
C TRP A 402 10.95 -9.01 -14.16
N PHE A 403 11.46 -10.06 -14.78
CA PHE A 403 10.69 -11.09 -15.45
C PHE A 403 11.01 -12.49 -14.88
N PRO A 404 10.06 -13.45 -14.97
CA PRO A 404 10.33 -14.84 -14.64
C PRO A 404 11.53 -15.41 -15.39
N ARG A 405 12.34 -16.22 -14.71
CA ARG A 405 13.40 -16.99 -15.35
C ARG A 405 12.86 -17.94 -16.41
N SER A 406 13.66 -18.17 -17.44
CA SER A 406 13.32 -19.01 -18.60
C SER A 406 14.38 -20.09 -18.89
N ASP A 407 15.38 -20.24 -18.01
CA ASP A 407 16.46 -21.23 -18.14
C ASP A 407 15.97 -22.67 -17.95
N THR A 408 14.98 -22.88 -17.08
CA THR A 408 14.32 -24.17 -16.88
C THR A 408 12.81 -24.03 -16.77
N THR A 409 12.08 -25.11 -17.06
CA THR A 409 10.61 -25.13 -16.91
C THR A 409 10.21 -24.99 -15.44
N GLU A 410 11.00 -25.54 -14.53
CA GLU A 410 10.83 -25.49 -13.08
C GLU A 410 10.97 -24.05 -12.57
N HIS A 411 12.01 -23.34 -12.99
CA HIS A 411 12.19 -21.93 -12.62
C HIS A 411 11.06 -21.06 -13.17
N ALA A 412 10.67 -21.21 -14.43
CA ALA A 412 9.56 -20.45 -15.02
C ALA A 412 8.24 -20.67 -14.27
N LYS A 413 7.93 -21.93 -13.90
CA LYS A 413 6.74 -22.28 -13.12
C LYS A 413 6.79 -21.70 -11.72
N TYR A 414 7.95 -21.76 -11.06
CA TYR A 414 8.16 -21.14 -9.75
C TYR A 414 7.90 -19.64 -9.89
N ASP A 415 8.70 -18.94 -10.68
CA ASP A 415 8.73 -17.47 -10.77
C ASP A 415 7.41 -16.85 -11.22
N ARG A 416 6.54 -17.60 -11.91
CA ARG A 416 5.17 -17.16 -12.24
C ARG A 416 4.37 -16.67 -11.03
N ARG A 417 4.69 -17.13 -9.82
CA ARG A 417 4.07 -16.75 -8.54
C ARG A 417 5.05 -16.05 -7.58
N GLU A 418 6.23 -15.67 -8.05
CA GLU A 418 7.17 -14.86 -7.28
C GLU A 418 6.66 -13.41 -7.20
N PRO A 419 6.48 -12.85 -6.00
CA PRO A 419 6.04 -11.47 -5.85
C PRO A 419 7.06 -10.48 -6.42
N GLY A 420 6.60 -9.47 -7.15
CA GLY A 420 7.45 -8.43 -7.72
C GLY A 420 7.82 -8.68 -9.19
N LEU A 421 7.77 -9.91 -9.69
CA LEU A 421 8.08 -10.20 -11.10
C LEU A 421 6.89 -9.94 -12.01
N PHE A 422 7.16 -9.33 -13.15
CA PHE A 422 6.19 -8.99 -14.18
C PHE A 422 6.09 -10.12 -15.21
N LYS A 423 4.87 -10.56 -15.49
CA LYS A 423 4.59 -11.59 -16.49
C LYS A 423 3.56 -11.12 -17.49
N VAL A 424 3.72 -11.54 -18.73
CA VAL A 424 2.72 -11.36 -19.78
C VAL A 424 1.55 -12.31 -19.50
N GLU A 425 0.33 -11.77 -19.32
CA GLU A 425 -0.89 -12.61 -19.18
C GLU A 425 -1.77 -12.60 -20.44
N TRP A 426 -1.51 -11.69 -21.38
CA TRP A 426 -2.23 -11.61 -22.64
C TRP A 426 -1.40 -10.86 -23.69
N GLU A 427 -1.53 -11.25 -24.94
CA GLU A 427 -0.93 -10.61 -26.10
C GLU A 427 -1.95 -10.56 -27.24
N GLY A 428 -1.88 -9.55 -28.09
CA GLY A 428 -2.73 -9.43 -29.26
C GLY A 428 -2.36 -8.26 -30.17
N ASP A 429 -3.31 -7.88 -31.02
CA ASP A 429 -3.09 -6.98 -32.15
C ASP A 429 -3.30 -5.51 -31.79
N GLY A 430 -4.05 -5.21 -30.73
CA GLY A 430 -4.34 -3.83 -30.37
C GLY A 430 -5.29 -3.65 -29.18
N ILE A 431 -5.34 -2.42 -28.69
CA ILE A 431 -6.23 -1.94 -27.63
C ILE A 431 -7.03 -0.70 -28.06
N VAL A 432 -8.28 -0.65 -27.61
CA VAL A 432 -9.16 0.51 -27.65
C VAL A 432 -9.46 0.93 -26.22
N SER A 433 -8.85 2.02 -25.74
CA SER A 433 -9.02 2.50 -24.36
C SER A 433 -9.79 3.82 -24.30
N LEU A 434 -10.88 3.86 -23.54
CA LEU A 434 -11.71 5.06 -23.41
C LEU A 434 -11.32 5.89 -22.19
N CYS A 435 -11.27 5.22 -21.04
CA CYS A 435 -10.89 5.82 -19.77
C CYS A 435 -10.47 4.71 -18.81
N SER A 436 -9.93 5.13 -17.66
CA SER A 436 -9.45 4.20 -16.63
C SER A 436 -10.40 3.02 -16.35
N LYS A 437 -9.91 1.80 -16.58
CA LYS A 437 -10.61 0.51 -16.43
C LYS A 437 -11.74 0.25 -17.44
N THR A 438 -11.77 0.96 -18.57
CA THR A 438 -12.73 0.78 -19.65
C THR A 438 -12.00 0.71 -20.99
N TYR A 439 -11.69 -0.51 -21.42
CA TYR A 439 -10.92 -0.78 -22.64
C TYR A 439 -11.32 -2.12 -23.27
N TYR A 440 -10.94 -2.31 -24.53
CA TYR A 440 -11.11 -3.52 -25.32
C TYR A 440 -9.82 -3.87 -26.05
N CYS A 441 -9.26 -5.04 -25.77
CA CYS A 441 -8.07 -5.59 -26.41
C CYS A 441 -8.51 -6.67 -27.39
N PHE A 442 -7.98 -6.64 -28.62
CA PHE A 442 -8.34 -7.58 -29.69
C PHE A 442 -7.11 -8.31 -30.23
N GLY A 443 -7.31 -9.53 -30.70
CA GLY A 443 -6.26 -10.40 -31.24
C GLY A 443 -6.79 -11.82 -31.47
N GLU A 444 -5.95 -12.85 -31.30
CA GLU A 444 -6.43 -14.25 -31.33
C GLU A 444 -7.52 -14.51 -30.29
N ARG A 445 -7.44 -13.84 -29.13
CA ARG A 445 -8.44 -13.90 -28.07
C ARG A 445 -8.70 -12.49 -27.54
N ASP A 446 -9.94 -12.05 -27.61
CA ASP A 446 -10.30 -10.73 -27.10
C ASP A 446 -10.33 -10.68 -25.57
N LYS A 447 -9.97 -9.52 -25.01
CA LYS A 447 -10.02 -9.24 -23.58
C LYS A 447 -10.57 -7.84 -23.34
N TYR A 448 -11.50 -7.68 -22.40
CA TYR A 448 -12.13 -6.37 -22.20
C TYR A 448 -12.51 -6.08 -20.75
N SER A 449 -12.52 -4.80 -20.42
CA SER A 449 -12.98 -4.24 -19.14
C SER A 449 -14.03 -3.15 -19.39
N CYS A 450 -15.10 -3.18 -18.60
CA CYS A 450 -16.22 -2.24 -18.65
C CYS A 450 -16.69 -1.94 -17.22
N LYS A 451 -16.01 -1.02 -16.54
CA LYS A 451 -16.24 -0.82 -15.11
C LYS A 451 -17.69 -0.40 -14.83
N GLY A 452 -18.35 -1.14 -13.94
CA GLY A 452 -19.67 -0.81 -13.42
C GLY A 452 -20.84 -1.36 -14.22
N VAL A 453 -20.59 -2.11 -15.30
CA VAL A 453 -21.62 -2.79 -16.10
C VAL A 453 -21.54 -4.31 -15.96
N ASN A 454 -22.68 -4.96 -15.86
CA ASN A 454 -22.80 -6.41 -15.87
C ASN A 454 -22.55 -6.96 -17.29
N LYS A 455 -21.50 -7.75 -17.46
CA LYS A 455 -21.11 -8.33 -18.75
C LYS A 455 -22.17 -9.26 -19.36
N LYS A 456 -22.93 -10.00 -18.54
CA LYS A 456 -23.94 -10.96 -19.04
C LYS A 456 -25.16 -10.30 -19.67
N ASN A 457 -25.48 -9.09 -19.21
CA ASN A 457 -26.70 -8.37 -19.63
C ASN A 457 -26.47 -7.40 -20.80
N ASN A 458 -25.23 -7.32 -21.30
CA ASN A 458 -24.85 -6.32 -22.28
C ASN A 458 -24.03 -6.98 -23.39
N VAL A 459 -24.34 -6.66 -24.63
CA VAL A 459 -23.46 -6.97 -25.75
C VAL A 459 -22.29 -5.99 -25.69
N ILE A 460 -21.08 -6.53 -25.55
CA ILE A 460 -19.84 -5.79 -25.42
C ILE A 460 -18.86 -6.37 -26.44
N ASN A 461 -18.60 -5.61 -27.49
CA ASN A 461 -17.70 -5.95 -28.58
C ASN A 461 -16.78 -4.77 -28.89
N LYS A 462 -15.79 -4.99 -29.76
CA LYS A 462 -14.83 -3.97 -30.20
C LYS A 462 -15.53 -2.72 -30.76
N ASP A 463 -16.52 -2.93 -31.63
CA ASP A 463 -17.24 -1.85 -32.32
C ASP A 463 -17.86 -0.87 -31.34
N LYS A 464 -18.44 -1.35 -30.23
CA LYS A 464 -19.01 -0.48 -29.20
C LYS A 464 -17.99 0.48 -28.58
N TYR A 465 -16.72 0.10 -28.46
CA TYR A 465 -15.67 0.98 -27.95
C TYR A 465 -15.20 1.94 -29.04
N LEU A 466 -15.03 1.44 -30.27
CA LEU A 466 -14.67 2.27 -31.42
C LEU A 466 -15.72 3.34 -31.70
N ASP A 467 -17.00 2.99 -31.65
CA ASP A 467 -18.13 3.92 -31.83
C ASP A 467 -18.07 5.06 -30.83
N VAL A 468 -17.73 4.79 -29.56
CA VAL A 468 -17.63 5.84 -28.54
C VAL A 468 -16.49 6.80 -28.84
N LEU A 469 -15.35 6.29 -29.28
CA LEU A 469 -14.22 7.13 -29.70
C LEU A 469 -14.56 7.92 -30.97
N LEU A 470 -15.01 7.25 -32.03
CA LEU A 470 -15.26 7.85 -33.34
C LEU A 470 -16.41 8.88 -33.31
N SER A 471 -17.48 8.57 -32.58
CA SER A 471 -18.64 9.47 -32.47
C SER A 471 -18.48 10.54 -31.40
N LYS A 472 -17.45 10.41 -30.53
CA LYS A 472 -17.26 11.21 -29.31
C LYS A 472 -18.48 11.22 -28.39
N ARG A 473 -19.34 10.19 -28.47
CA ARG A 473 -20.56 10.08 -27.66
C ARG A 473 -20.40 8.96 -26.66
N SER A 474 -20.59 9.30 -25.39
CA SER A 474 -20.53 8.30 -24.32
C SER A 474 -21.67 7.29 -24.43
N GLY A 475 -21.34 6.02 -24.30
CA GLY A 475 -22.29 4.90 -24.32
C GLY A 475 -22.76 4.49 -22.93
N SER A 476 -23.91 3.80 -22.90
CA SER A 476 -24.51 3.24 -21.69
C SER A 476 -24.52 1.71 -21.68
N GLY A 477 -24.78 1.16 -20.50
CA GLY A 477 -25.03 -0.25 -20.26
C GLY A 477 -26.13 -0.45 -19.22
N VAL A 478 -26.75 -1.62 -19.23
CA VAL A 478 -27.88 -1.97 -18.37
C VAL A 478 -27.44 -2.95 -17.29
N ASN A 479 -27.62 -2.58 -16.04
CA ASN A 479 -27.53 -3.50 -14.92
C ASN A 479 -28.92 -3.97 -14.51
N ARG A 480 -29.05 -5.27 -14.28
CA ARG A 480 -30.27 -5.88 -13.72
C ARG A 480 -29.86 -6.72 -12.52
N GLY A 481 -30.67 -6.67 -11.48
CA GLY A 481 -30.47 -7.45 -10.27
C GLY A 481 -31.69 -7.37 -9.38
N PHE A 482 -31.56 -7.95 -8.19
CA PHE A 482 -32.61 -7.95 -7.19
C PHE A 482 -32.24 -7.01 -6.04
N ARG A 483 -33.22 -6.31 -5.48
CA ARG A 483 -33.09 -5.52 -4.25
C ARG A 483 -34.35 -5.66 -3.41
N VAL A 484 -34.20 -5.78 -2.10
CA VAL A 484 -35.35 -5.76 -1.20
C VAL A 484 -35.80 -4.31 -1.07
N LEU A 485 -37.09 -4.06 -1.26
CA LEU A 485 -37.72 -2.78 -0.98
C LEU A 485 -39.00 -3.06 -0.21
N ASN A 486 -39.13 -2.52 1.00
CA ASN A 486 -40.27 -2.74 1.89
C ASN A 486 -40.58 -4.24 2.06
N ASN A 487 -39.59 -5.01 2.49
CA ASN A 487 -39.64 -6.49 2.65
C ASN A 487 -40.06 -7.28 1.41
N THR A 488 -40.13 -6.64 0.24
CA THR A 488 -40.49 -7.29 -1.02
C THR A 488 -39.26 -7.38 -1.92
N MET A 489 -39.04 -8.57 -2.49
CA MET A 489 -37.95 -8.78 -3.45
C MET A 489 -38.33 -8.15 -4.79
N CYS A 490 -37.72 -7.01 -5.13
CA CYS A 490 -37.95 -6.32 -6.40
C CYS A 490 -36.80 -6.57 -7.38
N THR A 491 -37.13 -6.69 -8.67
CA THR A 491 -36.13 -6.56 -9.74
C THR A 491 -35.87 -5.09 -10.00
N TYR A 492 -34.60 -4.66 -10.03
CA TYR A 492 -34.23 -3.33 -10.49
C TYR A 492 -33.56 -3.40 -11.86
N VAL A 493 -33.81 -2.37 -12.67
CA VAL A 493 -33.09 -2.11 -13.92
C VAL A 493 -32.46 -0.74 -13.78
N GLN A 494 -31.14 -0.67 -13.95
CA GLN A 494 -30.39 0.59 -13.89
C GLN A 494 -29.63 0.79 -15.19
N VAL A 495 -29.91 1.88 -15.89
CA VAL A 495 -29.08 2.34 -17.00
C VAL A 495 -27.89 3.10 -16.41
N LYS A 496 -26.68 2.71 -16.76
CA LYS A 496 -25.43 3.37 -16.34
C LYS A 496 -24.68 3.91 -17.54
N ASN A 497 -24.15 5.12 -17.41
CA ASN A 497 -23.11 5.64 -18.29
C ASN A 497 -21.83 4.84 -18.03
N ALA A 498 -21.40 4.06 -19.02
CA ALA A 498 -20.45 2.97 -18.83
C ALA A 498 -19.22 3.08 -19.73
N PHE A 499 -19.43 3.60 -20.94
CA PHE A 499 -18.42 3.79 -21.96
C PHE A 499 -18.24 5.29 -22.12
N SER A 500 -17.46 5.90 -21.22
CA SER A 500 -17.32 7.35 -21.18
C SER A 500 -16.20 7.78 -22.12
N TYR A 501 -16.51 8.67 -23.07
CA TYR A 501 -15.51 9.35 -23.90
C TYR A 501 -14.69 10.36 -23.08
N PHE A 502 -15.32 11.02 -22.11
CA PHE A 502 -14.68 12.03 -21.27
C PHE A 502 -13.65 11.42 -20.31
N TYR A 503 -12.38 11.82 -20.42
CA TYR A 503 -11.32 11.36 -19.55
C TYR A 503 -10.56 12.51 -18.85
N PRO A 504 -10.90 12.85 -17.59
CA PRO A 504 -10.35 14.02 -16.90
C PRO A 504 -9.09 13.72 -16.07
N LYS A 505 -8.49 12.54 -16.17
CA LYS A 505 -7.37 12.13 -15.30
C LYS A 505 -5.99 12.25 -15.95
N ARG A 506 -5.98 12.52 -17.26
CA ARG A 506 -4.81 12.77 -18.11
C ARG A 506 -5.18 13.86 -19.10
N LYS A 507 -4.18 14.46 -19.74
CA LYS A 507 -4.43 15.40 -20.83
C LYS A 507 -4.60 14.59 -22.11
N VAL A 508 -5.79 14.63 -22.70
CA VAL A 508 -6.04 13.98 -23.99
C VAL A 508 -5.68 14.94 -25.11
N LEU A 509 -4.97 14.46 -26.12
CA LEU A 509 -4.55 15.21 -27.30
C LEU A 509 -5.65 15.22 -28.38
N GLU A 510 -5.55 16.17 -29.30
CA GLU A 510 -6.51 16.34 -30.40
C GLU A 510 -6.53 15.19 -31.41
N ASP A 511 -5.46 14.41 -31.51
CA ASP A 511 -5.39 13.31 -32.47
C ASP A 511 -6.36 12.18 -32.12
N GLU A 512 -6.78 12.03 -30.85
CA GLU A 512 -7.82 11.12 -30.29
C GLU A 512 -7.68 9.60 -30.60
N PHE A 513 -6.94 9.28 -31.65
CA PHE A 513 -6.78 8.03 -32.38
C PHE A 513 -5.36 7.99 -32.94
N GLN A 514 -4.57 7.07 -32.42
CA GLN A 514 -3.28 6.71 -32.99
C GLN A 514 -3.51 5.64 -34.06
N GLY A 515 -3.99 6.09 -35.22
CA GLY A 515 -4.21 5.24 -36.40
C GLY A 515 -4.68 6.02 -37.63
N GLN A 516 -3.81 6.03 -38.66
CA GLN A 516 -3.91 6.54 -40.04
C GLN A 516 -3.45 7.98 -40.34
N ASN A 517 -2.22 8.07 -40.86
CA ASN A 517 -1.71 8.94 -41.93
C ASN A 517 -2.19 10.40 -42.03
N LYS A 518 -1.26 11.36 -41.87
CA LYS A 518 -1.12 12.50 -42.79
C LYS A 518 0.24 13.20 -42.73
N SER A 519 0.70 13.54 -43.93
CA SER A 519 1.93 14.21 -44.33
C SER A 519 2.12 15.64 -43.80
N ARG A 520 3.40 15.97 -43.54
CA ARG A 520 4.09 17.28 -43.66
C ARG A 520 3.26 18.56 -43.49
N THR A 521 3.61 19.32 -42.45
CA THR A 521 3.89 20.78 -42.33
C THR A 521 3.57 21.13 -40.88
N GLY A 522 4.45 21.67 -40.03
CA GLY A 522 5.43 22.71 -40.25
C GLY A 522 4.93 24.00 -39.59
N GLN A 523 4.79 24.05 -38.26
CA GLN A 523 4.77 25.28 -37.46
C GLN A 523 4.88 25.01 -35.95
N THR A 524 5.68 25.85 -35.29
CA THR A 524 6.04 25.85 -33.88
C THR A 524 5.02 26.64 -33.04
N VAL A 525 4.65 26.11 -31.87
CA VAL A 525 3.94 26.84 -30.79
C VAL A 525 4.63 26.56 -29.45
N PRO A 526 4.97 27.58 -28.63
CA PRO A 526 5.59 27.40 -27.32
C PRO A 526 4.58 27.31 -26.15
N GLN A 527 5.02 26.64 -25.07
CA GLN A 527 4.43 26.47 -23.72
C GLN A 527 3.33 25.40 -23.51
N GLY A 528 3.68 24.36 -22.72
CA GLY A 528 2.72 23.66 -21.85
C GLY A 528 2.62 22.13 -21.89
N HIS A 529 3.73 21.40 -21.66
CA HIS A 529 3.85 19.96 -21.34
C HIS A 529 2.91 18.98 -22.07
N PHE A 530 3.51 18.35 -23.09
CA PHE A 530 2.91 17.44 -24.05
C PHE A 530 2.97 15.99 -23.55
N GLU A 531 1.83 15.28 -23.56
CA GLU A 531 1.82 13.84 -23.86
C GLU A 531 1.90 13.73 -25.39
N ARG A 532 2.65 12.78 -25.95
CA ARG A 532 2.62 12.41 -27.37
C ARG A 532 2.52 10.90 -27.35
N PHE A 533 1.54 10.32 -28.01
CA PHE A 533 1.70 8.94 -28.42
C PHE A 533 2.33 8.86 -29.83
N ARG A 534 2.99 7.75 -30.15
CA ARG A 534 3.67 7.55 -31.44
C ARG A 534 3.14 6.27 -32.09
N ASP A 535 2.49 6.42 -33.23
CA ASP A 535 2.05 5.28 -34.04
C ASP A 535 3.28 4.50 -34.55
N PHE A 536 3.49 3.28 -34.03
CA PHE A 536 4.54 2.38 -34.50
C PHE A 536 4.23 1.75 -35.87
N ARG A 537 3.00 1.91 -36.41
CA ARG A 537 2.58 1.28 -37.66
C ARG A 537 3.24 1.85 -38.92
N ASP A 538 4.00 2.93 -38.81
CA ASP A 538 4.87 3.43 -39.89
C ASP A 538 6.22 2.71 -39.95
N LYS A 539 6.60 1.92 -38.93
CA LYS A 539 7.76 1.02 -38.99
C LYS A 539 7.30 -0.27 -39.69
N LYS A 540 8.11 -0.79 -40.63
CA LYS A 540 7.86 -2.05 -41.37
C LYS A 540 7.83 -3.32 -40.48
N SER A 541 7.85 -3.17 -39.17
CA SER A 541 7.90 -4.26 -38.18
C SER A 541 6.50 -4.53 -37.61
N PRO A 542 6.16 -5.79 -37.27
CA PRO A 542 4.88 -6.10 -36.64
C PRO A 542 4.78 -5.40 -35.28
N VAL A 543 3.68 -4.68 -35.06
CA VAL A 543 3.34 -4.08 -33.76
C VAL A 543 2.54 -5.10 -32.96
N ARG A 544 2.85 -5.27 -31.67
CA ARG A 544 2.18 -6.21 -30.76
C ARG A 544 1.80 -5.51 -29.45
N ASP A 545 0.61 -5.80 -28.93
CA ASP A 545 0.18 -5.32 -27.63
C ASP A 545 0.36 -6.41 -26.59
N ILE A 546 0.98 -6.07 -25.47
CA ILE A 546 1.20 -6.97 -24.33
C ILE A 546 0.51 -6.45 -23.08
N TYR A 547 -0.14 -7.35 -22.35
CA TYR A 547 -0.65 -7.10 -21.02
C TYR A 547 0.24 -7.77 -19.99
N ILE A 548 0.91 -6.95 -19.19
CA ILE A 548 1.85 -7.39 -18.17
C ILE A 548 1.24 -7.16 -16.79
N ARG A 549 1.42 -8.12 -15.87
CA ARG A 549 1.01 -8.02 -14.46
C ARG A 549 2.17 -8.39 -13.53
N ASP A 550 2.28 -7.67 -12.43
CA ASP A 550 3.09 -8.09 -11.27
C ASP A 550 2.55 -9.38 -10.61
N GLY A 551 3.45 -10.30 -10.28
CA GLY A 551 3.19 -11.62 -9.70
C GLY A 551 2.71 -11.59 -8.25
N SER A 552 2.79 -10.43 -7.57
CA SER A 552 2.38 -10.29 -6.17
C SER A 552 0.88 -10.49 -5.91
N GLN A 553 0.02 -10.41 -6.94
CA GLN A 553 -1.46 -10.50 -6.82
C GLN A 553 -2.12 -11.76 -7.40
#